data_AF-A0A9P5JFP3-F1
#
_entry.id   AF-A0A9P5JFP3-F1
#
_cell.length_a   1.000
_cell.length_b   1.000
_cell.length_c   1.000
_cell.angle_alpha   90.00
_cell.angle_beta   90.00
_cell.angle_gamma   90.00
#
_symmetry.space_group_name_H-M   'P 1'
#
loop_
_entity.id
_entity.type
_entity.pdbx_description
1 polymer ?
#
loop_
_entity_poly.entity_id
_entity_poly.type
_entity_poly.pdbx_seq_one_letter_code
_entity_poly.pdbx_strand_id
1 'polypeptide(L)'
;MRVPRLPNGELGEPYPAFKVRGKVMSWSQRKTLTDLSTGLPILQVSKERLHLHPTFAVKDTEERELMRIKNALFQFIGCKATATFVSTLGKNESINIEGNWLDRKVDLSINNTGQRAGRIMRKIMTMRNVFGGASTYTLQVAPGVDVAMMITLCVAIDMKNLDDERQRRRQRMHHHV
;
A
#
# COMPACT_ATOMS: atom_id res chain seq x y z
N MET A 1 -8.93 -6.27 -6.29
CA MET A 1 -9.61 -7.28 -7.13
C MET A 1 -9.85 -6.60 -8.46
N ARG A 2 -9.30 -7.14 -9.56
CA ARG A 2 -9.51 -6.59 -10.91
C ARG A 2 -10.75 -7.27 -11.48
N VAL A 3 -11.59 -6.47 -12.14
CA VAL A 3 -12.82 -6.94 -12.79
C VAL A 3 -12.61 -6.74 -14.28
N PRO A 4 -12.53 -7.80 -15.10
CA PRO A 4 -12.34 -7.66 -16.52
C PRO A 4 -13.64 -7.15 -17.17
N ARG A 5 -13.54 -6.37 -18.24
CA ARG A 5 -14.70 -6.14 -19.12
C ARG A 5 -14.77 -7.26 -20.14
N LEU A 6 -15.92 -7.90 -20.22
CA LEU A 6 -16.22 -8.94 -21.21
C LEU A 6 -16.50 -8.31 -22.58
N PRO A 7 -16.41 -9.08 -23.69
CA PRO A 7 -16.64 -8.57 -25.04
C PRO A 7 -18.03 -7.94 -25.25
N ASN A 8 -19.01 -8.35 -24.45
CA ASN A 8 -20.38 -7.81 -24.44
C ASN A 8 -20.54 -6.52 -23.59
N GLY A 9 -19.45 -5.99 -23.04
CA GLY A 9 -19.45 -4.78 -22.20
C GLY A 9 -19.79 -5.02 -20.73
N GLU A 10 -20.13 -6.26 -20.34
CA GLU A 10 -20.41 -6.61 -18.94
C GLU A 10 -19.13 -6.70 -18.11
N LEU A 11 -19.28 -6.56 -16.80
CA LEU A 11 -18.20 -6.81 -15.85
C LEU A 11 -18.14 -8.33 -15.59
N GLY A 12 -16.97 -8.93 -15.84
CA GLY A 12 -16.73 -10.33 -15.50
C GLY A 12 -16.60 -10.57 -14.00
N GLU A 13 -16.45 -11.82 -13.60
CA GLU A 13 -16.23 -12.15 -12.18
C GLU A 13 -14.87 -11.64 -11.69
N PRO A 14 -14.79 -11.20 -10.43
CA PRO A 14 -13.55 -10.69 -9.90
C PRO A 14 -12.57 -11.85 -9.65
N TYR A 15 -11.33 -11.69 -10.10
CA TYR A 15 -10.31 -12.75 -10.00
C TYR A 15 -9.06 -12.28 -9.24
N PRO A 16 -8.34 -13.20 -8.58
CA PRO A 16 -7.08 -12.87 -7.92
C PRO A 16 -5.98 -12.69 -8.98
N ALA A 17 -5.44 -11.46 -9.07
CA ALA A 17 -4.42 -11.12 -10.06
C ALA A 17 -3.00 -11.06 -9.48
N PHE A 18 -2.86 -10.73 -8.20
CA PHE A 18 -1.56 -10.53 -7.55
C PHE A 18 -1.51 -11.20 -6.19
N LYS A 19 -0.31 -11.58 -5.77
CA LYS A 19 -0.01 -12.10 -4.43
C LYS A 19 1.12 -11.29 -3.81
N VAL A 20 0.93 -10.88 -2.57
CA VAL A 20 1.98 -10.23 -1.77
C VAL A 20 2.57 -11.27 -0.84
N ARG A 21 3.87 -11.55 -0.95
CA ARG A 21 4.59 -12.45 -0.05
C ARG A 21 5.55 -11.63 0.81
N GLY A 22 5.46 -11.80 2.13
CA GLY A 22 6.46 -11.28 3.06
C GLY A 22 7.54 -12.31 3.31
N LYS A 23 8.79 -11.88 3.49
CA LYS A 23 9.85 -12.77 3.99
C LYS A 23 9.68 -12.94 5.50
N VAL A 24 9.15 -14.10 5.91
CA VAL A 24 9.03 -14.49 7.33
C VAL A 24 10.42 -14.39 7.96
N MET A 25 10.55 -13.71 9.10
CA MET A 25 11.81 -13.59 9.84
C MET A 25 12.91 -12.73 9.17
N SER A 26 12.56 -11.69 8.38
CA SER A 26 13.56 -10.73 7.86
C SER A 26 13.53 -9.38 8.58
N TRP A 27 14.72 -8.90 8.98
CA TRP A 27 14.93 -7.58 9.61
C TRP A 27 14.56 -6.40 8.70
N SER A 28 14.51 -6.57 7.38
CA SER A 28 14.12 -5.53 6.42
C SER A 28 12.60 -5.39 6.24
N GLN A 29 11.81 -6.31 6.80
CA GLN A 29 10.36 -6.43 6.58
C GLN A 29 9.94 -6.37 5.10
N ARG A 30 10.79 -6.86 4.19
CA ARG A 30 10.52 -6.77 2.75
C ARG A 30 9.29 -7.61 2.37
N LYS A 31 8.42 -7.03 1.55
CA LYS A 31 7.28 -7.70 0.90
C LYS A 31 7.42 -7.60 -0.62
N THR A 32 7.13 -8.68 -1.32
CA THR A 32 7.22 -8.80 -2.78
C THR A 32 5.83 -8.98 -3.37
N LEU A 33 5.47 -8.15 -4.33
CA LEU A 33 4.30 -8.30 -5.18
C LEU A 33 4.64 -9.23 -6.34
N THR A 34 3.82 -10.24 -6.55
CA THR A 34 4.00 -11.26 -7.58
C THR A 34 2.73 -11.35 -8.43
N ASP A 35 2.88 -11.50 -9.74
CA ASP A 35 1.77 -11.85 -10.62
C ASP A 35 1.33 -13.29 -10.34
N LEU A 36 0.04 -13.51 -10.12
CA LEU A 36 -0.48 -14.86 -9.87
C LEU A 36 -0.52 -15.75 -11.12
N SER A 37 -0.65 -15.15 -12.30
CA SER A 37 -0.72 -15.90 -13.55
C SER A 37 0.64 -16.48 -13.96
N THR A 38 1.71 -15.69 -13.80
CA THR A 38 3.08 -16.10 -14.18
C THR A 38 3.91 -16.58 -12.99
N GLY A 39 3.56 -16.20 -11.77
CA GLY A 39 4.37 -16.45 -10.57
C GLY A 39 5.61 -15.56 -10.45
N LEU A 40 5.79 -14.60 -11.36
CA LEU A 40 6.98 -13.75 -11.41
C LEU A 40 6.86 -12.54 -10.47
N PRO A 41 7.97 -12.14 -9.79
CA PRO A 41 7.99 -10.92 -9.00
C PRO A 41 7.85 -9.69 -9.90
N ILE A 42 7.10 -8.70 -9.43
CA ILE A 42 6.87 -7.43 -10.14
C ILE A 42 7.56 -6.29 -9.40
N LEU A 43 7.20 -6.11 -8.13
CA LEU A 43 7.68 -5.02 -7.28
C LEU A 43 8.02 -5.53 -5.89
N GLN A 44 8.90 -4.80 -5.21
CA GLN A 44 9.26 -5.06 -3.83
C GLN A 44 9.12 -3.79 -3.01
N VAL A 45 8.59 -3.91 -1.80
CA VAL A 45 8.52 -2.82 -0.83
C VAL A 45 9.28 -3.20 0.43
N SER A 46 10.07 -2.26 0.93
CA SER A 46 10.80 -2.42 2.19
C SER A 46 10.87 -1.10 2.96
N LYS A 47 10.91 -1.22 4.28
CA LYS A 47 11.19 -0.09 5.18
C LYS A 47 12.67 0.20 5.16
N GLU A 48 13.04 1.47 4.96
CA GLU A 48 14.41 1.89 5.09
C GLU A 48 14.76 2.19 6.55
N ARG A 49 16.01 1.89 6.93
CA ARG A 49 16.45 1.85 8.33
C ARG A 49 17.26 3.07 8.77
N LEU A 50 17.59 3.98 7.85
CA LEU A 50 18.53 5.10 8.09
C LEU A 50 17.88 6.49 8.12
N HIS A 51 16.56 6.55 8.26
CA HIS A 51 15.84 7.82 8.35
C HIS A 51 15.23 8.01 9.73
N LEU A 52 15.33 9.24 10.26
CA LEU A 52 14.67 9.65 11.52
C LEU A 52 13.15 9.48 11.44
N HIS A 53 12.60 9.51 10.23
CA HIS A 53 11.20 9.23 9.93
C HIS A 53 11.06 7.96 9.07
N PRO A 54 9.98 7.18 9.27
CA PRO A 54 9.76 5.94 8.54
C PRO A 54 9.56 6.24 7.05
N THR A 55 10.50 5.76 6.25
CA THR A 55 10.49 5.84 4.79
C THR A 55 10.36 4.43 4.22
N PHE A 56 9.53 4.28 3.19
CA PHE A 56 9.40 3.04 2.44
C PHE A 56 9.90 3.26 1.02
N ALA A 57 10.69 2.32 0.52
CA ALA A 57 11.13 2.27 -0.87
C ALA A 57 10.41 1.15 -1.60
N VAL A 58 9.93 1.45 -2.80
CA VAL A 58 9.39 0.51 -3.76
C VAL A 58 10.37 0.38 -4.91
N LYS A 59 10.75 -0.87 -5.20
CA LYS A 59 11.78 -1.22 -6.16
C LYS A 59 11.30 -2.25 -7.16
N ASP A 60 11.90 -2.24 -8.33
CA ASP A 60 11.76 -3.32 -9.32
C ASP A 60 12.60 -4.55 -8.95
N THR A 61 12.62 -5.54 -9.84
CA THR A 61 13.40 -6.77 -9.70
C THR A 61 14.92 -6.56 -9.83
N GLU A 62 15.35 -5.43 -10.38
CA GLU A 62 16.75 -5.03 -10.54
C GLU A 62 17.21 -4.10 -9.40
N GLU A 63 16.43 -4.00 -8.32
CA GLU A 63 16.67 -3.12 -7.16
C GLU A 63 16.67 -1.61 -7.46
N ARG A 64 16.19 -1.20 -8.64
CA ARG A 64 15.99 0.21 -8.96
C ARG A 64 14.79 0.75 -8.21
N GLU A 65 14.96 1.91 -7.61
CA GLU A 65 13.87 2.58 -6.90
C GLU A 65 12.92 3.24 -7.88
N LEU A 66 11.65 2.85 -7.80
CA LEU A 66 10.58 3.40 -8.63
C LEU A 66 9.71 4.39 -7.86
N MET A 67 9.58 4.19 -6.55
CA MET A 67 8.79 5.07 -5.69
C MET A 67 9.31 5.09 -4.27
N ARG A 68 9.25 6.27 -3.64
CA ARG A 68 9.62 6.50 -2.26
C ARG A 68 8.48 7.15 -1.51
N ILE A 69 8.15 6.61 -0.34
CA ILE A 69 7.06 7.10 0.49
C ILE A 69 7.66 7.74 1.73
N LYS A 70 7.47 9.05 1.88
CA LYS A 70 7.98 9.89 2.97
C LYS A 70 6.85 10.40 3.85
N ASN A 71 7.24 10.86 5.03
CA ASN A 71 6.40 11.60 5.97
C ASN A 71 5.12 10.85 6.37
N ALA A 72 5.22 9.54 6.56
CA ALA A 72 4.13 8.66 6.98
C ALA A 72 3.67 8.93 8.43
N LEU A 73 3.05 10.08 8.66
CA LEU A 73 2.37 10.40 9.93
C LEU A 73 1.00 9.72 9.90
N PHE A 74 0.95 8.49 10.41
CA PHE A 74 -0.27 7.76 10.72
C PHE A 74 -0.61 7.97 12.21
N GLN A 75 -0.86 9.22 12.60
CA GLN A 75 -1.29 9.52 13.96
C GLN A 75 -2.80 9.79 13.98
N PHE A 76 -3.40 9.67 15.17
CA PHE A 76 -4.84 9.67 15.48
C PHE A 76 -5.73 10.75 14.81
N ILE A 77 -5.15 11.75 14.16
CA ILE A 77 -5.85 12.91 13.57
C ILE A 77 -5.84 12.86 12.02
N GLY A 78 -5.05 11.96 11.40
CA GLY A 78 -5.07 11.80 9.95
C GLY A 78 -3.90 10.97 9.40
N CYS A 79 -4.08 10.46 8.20
CA CYS A 79 -3.03 9.97 7.31
C CYS A 79 -2.60 11.16 6.45
N LYS A 80 -1.36 11.62 6.64
CA LYS A 80 -0.68 12.52 5.70
C LYS A 80 0.64 11.87 5.35
N ALA A 81 0.87 11.61 4.07
CA ALA A 81 2.12 11.11 3.54
C ALA A 81 2.28 11.55 2.08
N THR A 82 3.51 11.46 1.56
CA THR A 82 3.79 11.78 0.17
C THR A 82 4.58 10.64 -0.45
N ALA A 83 4.10 10.11 -1.57
CA ALA A 83 4.84 9.16 -2.39
C ALA A 83 5.44 9.88 -3.60
N THR A 84 6.75 9.87 -3.77
CA THR A 84 7.45 10.43 -4.94
C THR A 84 7.86 9.32 -5.88
N PHE A 85 7.66 9.50 -7.18
CA PHE A 85 8.00 8.52 -8.20
C PHE A 85 8.42 9.22 -9.50
N VAL A 86 9.02 8.48 -10.42
CA VAL A 86 9.32 8.97 -11.77
C VAL A 86 8.23 8.45 -12.70
N SER A 87 7.52 9.35 -13.39
CA SER A 87 6.49 8.95 -14.35
C SER A 87 7.11 8.38 -15.62
N THR A 88 6.29 7.76 -16.46
CA THR A 88 6.72 7.20 -17.76
C THR A 88 7.31 8.26 -18.71
N LEU A 89 7.05 9.54 -18.45
CA LEU A 89 7.61 10.69 -19.15
C LEU A 89 8.94 11.19 -18.56
N GLY A 90 9.50 10.47 -17.58
CA GLY A 90 10.75 10.85 -16.91
C GLY A 90 10.61 12.02 -15.93
N LYS A 91 9.38 12.45 -15.59
CA LYS A 91 9.15 13.56 -14.67
C LYS A 91 9.04 13.06 -13.23
N ASN A 92 9.65 13.78 -12.30
CA ASN A 92 9.42 13.55 -10.88
C ASN A 92 8.00 14.00 -10.51
N GLU A 93 7.19 13.03 -10.11
CA GLU A 93 5.82 13.24 -9.70
C GLU A 93 5.63 12.83 -8.24
N SER A 94 4.53 13.29 -7.64
CA SER A 94 4.20 12.94 -6.27
C SER A 94 2.71 12.73 -6.08
N ILE A 95 2.39 11.77 -5.21
CA ILE A 95 1.04 11.45 -4.76
C ILE A 95 0.90 11.91 -3.31
N ASN A 96 -0.05 12.78 -3.06
CA ASN A 96 -0.52 13.14 -1.73
C ASN A 96 -1.46 12.05 -1.24
N ILE A 97 -1.15 11.57 -0.05
CA ILE A 97 -1.88 10.52 0.62
C ILE A 97 -2.55 11.20 1.80
N GLU A 98 -3.86 11.42 1.68
CA GLU A 98 -4.64 12.17 2.64
C GLU A 98 -5.84 11.36 3.13
N GLY A 99 -6.25 11.59 4.37
CA GLY A 99 -7.50 11.05 4.90
C GLY A 99 -7.34 10.61 6.34
N ASN A 100 -8.18 9.68 6.76
CA ASN A 100 -8.08 9.11 8.09
C ASN A 100 -8.15 7.59 7.97
N TRP A 101 -7.04 6.94 8.33
CA TRP A 101 -6.97 5.48 8.32
C TRP A 101 -7.94 4.86 9.34
N LEU A 102 -8.23 5.55 10.46
CA LEU A 102 -9.24 5.14 11.43
C LEU A 102 -10.65 5.21 10.83
N ASP A 103 -10.94 6.25 10.05
CA ASP A 103 -12.19 6.36 9.26
C ASP A 103 -12.17 5.49 8.00
N ARG A 104 -11.13 4.67 7.84
CA ARG A 104 -11.03 3.60 6.84
C ARG A 104 -11.03 4.09 5.41
N LYS A 105 -10.74 5.37 5.17
CA LYS A 105 -10.72 6.01 3.85
C LYS A 105 -9.45 6.82 3.70
N VAL A 106 -8.71 6.54 2.63
CA VAL A 106 -7.54 7.31 2.23
C VAL A 106 -7.68 7.67 0.76
N ASP A 107 -7.60 8.95 0.47
CA ASP A 107 -7.57 9.51 -0.87
C ASP A 107 -6.13 9.69 -1.35
N LEU A 108 -5.94 9.40 -2.64
CA LEU A 108 -4.66 9.47 -3.32
C LEU A 108 -4.81 10.46 -4.47
N SER A 109 -4.11 11.59 -4.42
CA SER A 109 -4.16 12.64 -5.44
C SER A 109 -2.77 12.99 -5.96
N ILE A 110 -2.65 13.29 -7.24
CA ILE A 110 -1.39 13.75 -7.84
C ILE A 110 -1.18 15.21 -7.44
N ASN A 111 -0.01 15.54 -6.88
CA ASN A 111 0.24 16.83 -6.22
C ASN A 111 0.16 18.04 -7.14
N ASN A 112 0.63 17.90 -8.38
CA ASN A 112 0.71 19.00 -9.33
C ASN A 112 -0.65 19.36 -9.97
N THR A 113 -1.56 18.40 -10.06
CA THR A 113 -2.85 18.54 -10.77
C THR A 113 -4.05 18.45 -9.85
N GLY A 114 -3.89 17.92 -8.64
CA GLY A 114 -5.00 17.55 -7.75
C GLY A 114 -5.83 16.36 -8.28
N GLN A 115 -5.46 15.79 -9.42
CA GLN A 115 -6.20 14.69 -10.02
C GLN A 115 -6.13 13.46 -9.12
N ARG A 116 -7.26 12.79 -8.95
CA ARG A 116 -7.32 11.59 -8.12
C ARG A 116 -6.61 10.42 -8.81
N ALA A 117 -5.58 9.88 -8.15
CA ALA A 117 -4.87 8.67 -8.55
C ALA A 117 -5.59 7.40 -8.07
N GLY A 118 -6.27 7.49 -6.92
CA GLY A 118 -7.01 6.36 -6.37
C GLY A 118 -7.67 6.64 -5.03
N ARG A 119 -8.26 5.60 -4.44
CA ARG A 119 -8.81 5.62 -3.08
C ARG A 119 -8.70 4.24 -2.44
N ILE A 120 -8.25 4.21 -1.20
CA ILE A 120 -8.19 3.01 -0.37
C ILE A 120 -9.38 3.06 0.60
N MET A 121 -10.11 1.94 0.69
CA MET A 121 -11.23 1.76 1.61
C MET A 121 -11.06 0.45 2.36
N ARG A 122 -11.09 0.47 3.70
CA ARG A 122 -11.06 -0.77 4.51
C ARG A 122 -12.49 -1.27 4.70
N LYS A 123 -12.77 -2.54 4.36
CA LYS A 123 -14.08 -3.17 4.60
C LYS A 123 -14.23 -3.57 6.07
N ILE A 124 -15.41 -3.34 6.64
CA ILE A 124 -15.64 -3.41 8.10
C ILE A 124 -15.91 -4.84 8.57
N MET A 125 -16.67 -5.65 7.84
CA MET A 125 -16.93 -7.04 8.24
C MET A 125 -17.31 -7.86 7.01
N THR A 126 -16.55 -8.91 6.74
CA THR A 126 -17.16 -10.18 6.34
C THR A 126 -17.05 -11.06 7.58
N MET A 127 -18.15 -11.58 8.09
CA MET A 127 -18.22 -12.40 9.33
C MET A 127 -17.25 -13.60 9.32
N ARG A 128 -16.76 -13.97 8.12
CA ARG A 128 -15.74 -14.99 7.86
C ARG A 128 -14.29 -14.58 8.22
N ASN A 129 -14.00 -13.29 8.41
CA ASN A 129 -12.65 -12.78 8.73
C ASN A 129 -12.36 -12.71 10.24
N VAL A 130 -13.38 -12.84 11.09
CA VAL A 130 -13.26 -12.71 12.55
C VAL A 130 -12.41 -13.84 13.15
N PHE A 131 -12.32 -14.99 12.49
CA PHE A 131 -11.49 -16.12 12.93
C PHE A 131 -10.02 -16.07 12.46
N GLY A 132 -9.62 -15.15 11.57
CA GLY A 132 -8.34 -15.23 10.86
C GLY A 132 -7.40 -14.02 10.92
N GLY A 133 -7.77 -12.92 11.58
CA GLY A 133 -6.89 -11.74 11.73
C GLY A 133 -6.51 -11.02 10.42
N ALA A 134 -7.19 -11.30 9.30
CA ALA A 134 -6.87 -10.73 7.99
C ALA A 134 -7.66 -9.43 7.73
N SER A 135 -6.94 -8.33 7.42
CA SER A 135 -7.55 -7.07 7.00
C SER A 135 -7.87 -7.09 5.50
N THR A 136 -9.07 -6.64 5.12
CA THR A 136 -9.49 -6.54 3.72
C THR A 136 -9.61 -5.09 3.28
N TYR A 137 -8.93 -4.76 2.19
CA TYR A 137 -8.92 -3.43 1.59
C TYR A 137 -9.47 -3.47 0.17
N THR A 138 -10.20 -2.42 -0.20
CA THR A 138 -10.59 -2.13 -1.57
C THR A 138 -9.74 -0.96 -2.04
N LEU A 139 -9.04 -1.12 -3.16
CA LEU A 139 -8.27 -0.08 -3.81
C LEU A 139 -8.94 0.24 -5.14
N GLN A 140 -9.42 1.47 -5.28
CA GLN A 140 -9.85 2.04 -6.55
C GLN A 140 -8.66 2.77 -7.17
N VAL A 141 -8.37 2.50 -8.43
CA VAL A 141 -7.26 3.09 -9.19
C VAL A 141 -7.86 3.84 -10.37
N ALA A 142 -7.44 5.09 -10.58
CA ALA A 142 -7.90 5.89 -11.71
C ALA A 142 -7.38 5.32 -13.05
N PRO A 143 -8.08 5.55 -14.16
CA PRO A 143 -7.60 5.16 -15.48
C PRO A 143 -6.20 5.73 -15.76
N GLY A 144 -5.32 4.91 -16.36
CA GLY A 144 -3.95 5.31 -16.69
C GLY A 144 -2.95 5.27 -15.54
N VAL A 145 -3.38 4.97 -14.30
CA VAL A 145 -2.47 4.82 -13.15
C VAL A 145 -2.02 3.35 -13.02
N ASP A 146 -0.73 3.15 -12.76
CA ASP A 146 -0.14 1.82 -12.59
C ASP A 146 -0.72 1.09 -11.36
N VAL A 147 -1.42 -0.01 -11.61
CA VAL A 147 -2.10 -0.80 -10.58
C VAL A 147 -1.11 -1.49 -9.64
N ALA A 148 0.04 -1.96 -10.13
CA ALA A 148 1.04 -2.64 -9.31
C ALA A 148 1.71 -1.67 -8.33
N MET A 149 2.04 -0.45 -8.78
CA MET A 149 2.54 0.61 -7.90
C MET A 149 1.53 0.98 -6.83
N MET A 150 0.25 1.14 -7.19
CA MET A 150 -0.81 1.50 -6.24
C MET A 150 -1.10 0.39 -5.23
N ILE A 151 -1.05 -0.88 -5.64
CA ILE A 151 -1.13 -2.03 -4.71
C ILE A 151 0.05 -1.99 -3.73
N THR A 152 1.26 -1.76 -4.24
CA THR A 152 2.47 -1.75 -3.41
C THR A 152 2.46 -0.56 -2.44
N LEU A 153 1.93 0.59 -2.85
CA LEU A 153 1.65 1.74 -1.98
C LEU A 153 0.69 1.35 -0.84
N CYS A 154 -0.42 0.68 -1.15
CA CYS A 154 -1.36 0.20 -0.15
C CYS A 154 -0.70 -0.76 0.85
N VAL A 155 0.20 -1.63 0.38
CA VAL A 155 0.98 -2.54 1.24
C VAL A 155 1.94 -1.77 2.16
N ALA A 156 2.62 -0.74 1.66
CA ALA A 156 3.51 0.10 2.46
C ALA A 156 2.76 0.79 3.60
N ILE A 157 1.57 1.30 3.32
CA ILE A 157 0.67 1.91 4.31
C ILE A 157 0.28 0.88 5.38
N ASP A 158 -0.12 -0.34 4.98
CA ASP A 158 -0.45 -1.42 5.92
C ASP A 158 0.74 -1.82 6.80
N MET A 159 1.94 -1.95 6.22
CA MET A 159 3.17 -2.23 6.96
C MET A 159 3.43 -1.20 8.05
N LYS A 160 3.23 0.09 7.74
CA LYS A 160 3.41 1.16 8.71
C LYS A 160 2.43 1.08 9.86
N ASN A 161 1.16 0.80 9.57
CA ASN A 161 0.13 0.65 10.59
C ASN A 161 0.41 -0.53 11.53
N LEU A 162 0.81 -1.68 10.97
CA LEU A 162 1.20 -2.85 11.76
C LEU A 162 2.43 -2.58 12.64
N ASP A 163 3.41 -1.82 12.14
CA ASP A 163 4.58 -1.41 12.91
C ASP A 163 4.20 -0.48 14.08
N ASP A 164 3.31 0.49 13.85
CA ASP A 164 2.84 1.41 14.90
C ASP A 164 2.04 0.66 15.99
N GLU A 165 1.16 -0.27 15.59
CA GLU A 165 0.43 -1.13 16.52
C GLU A 165 1.38 -1.98 17.37
N ARG A 166 2.44 -2.56 16.76
CA ARG A 166 3.47 -3.33 17.47
C ARG A 166 4.23 -2.47 18.48
N GLN A 167 4.61 -1.25 18.10
CA GLN A 167 5.29 -0.31 19.01
C GLN A 167 4.41 0.05 20.21
N ARG A 168 3.13 0.36 19.97
CA ARG A 168 2.16 0.65 21.04
C ARG A 168 1.96 -0.53 21.99
N ARG A 169 1.86 -1.75 21.45
CA ARG A 169 1.77 -2.97 22.28
C ARG A 169 3.01 -3.15 23.17
N ARG A 170 4.21 -2.91 22.63
CA ARG A 170 5.47 -2.94 23.41
C ARG A 170 5.48 -1.89 24.53
N GLN A 171 5.09 -0.65 24.23
CA GLN A 171 5.02 0.41 25.24
C GLN A 171 4.03 0.10 26.37
N ARG A 172 2.87 -0.49 26.05
CA ARG A 172 1.87 -0.92 27.05
C ARG A 172 2.38 -2.03 27.96
N MET A 173 3.17 -2.98 27.46
CA MET A 173 3.77 -4.03 28.28
C MET A 173 4.80 -3.49 29.28
N HIS A 174 5.47 -2.37 28.97
CA HIS A 174 6.41 -1.73 29.89
C HIS A 174 5.75 -0.84 30.97
N HIS A 175 4.45 -0.55 30.87
CA HIS A 175 3.70 0.26 31.84
C HIS A 175 2.87 -0.59 32.83
N HIS A 176 3.07 -1.91 32.88
CA HIS A 176 2.40 -2.84 33.80
C HIS A 176 3.41 -3.66 34.63
N VAL A 177 4.58 -3.08 34.92
CA VAL A 177 5.59 -3.63 35.84
C VAL A 177 5.82 -2.65 36.97
#